data_AF-A0A8S9BPG0-F1
#
_entry.id   AF-A0A8S9BPG0-F1
#
_cell.length_a   1.000
_cell.length_b   1.000
_cell.length_c   1.000
_cell.angle_alpha   90.00
_cell.angle_beta   90.00
_cell.angle_gamma   90.00
#
_symmetry.space_group_name_H-M   'P 1'
#
loop_
_entity.id
_entity.type
_entity.pdbx_description
1 polymer ?
#
loop_
_entity_poly.entity_id
_entity_poly.type
_entity_poly.pdbx_seq_one_letter_code
_entity_poly.pdbx_strand_id
1 'polypeptide(L)'
;MSDAKAEITDLLQTYAKYLNASDTSSIVPLYTKDGAFMAQNLPTALSHPSIKDAYTQTFNLITLSVTFTIHEIVLTSDTSAFARTSSEGTVTVHASGGKTNEGNQELFVLQKEDGAWKIARYCFCNLKTAIYTSFPWQPPSPTNPTTTFYLPLIFSDVVLFHATLQLSAWRLESRQQQAQQPAQNQRPGAKQGGIFAQLAAECIRLLRERVENEDAAGGGMGTGTSDQTISAVATLAAIEHERGNMRMLRMHLEGLKRMVGIRGGLNAIRETNAMVANSVFWAFAVALYELPYPSLDPVLPPFFPNEYGLAVPAQMPIVSLFQDFGPAHVDPPPLDLAALGIIPSIAMVVQSIQHVSQLVPTNAAYPTASTSLVMLTRMCTLLSHLLSLPRLRVHPDTDATNLPYSALVSESVRFATLLHVFTPWRGLPPDGTLTINHLLHQLMTALKDLLSSITSKSSTLLLWIFAVGGVSAAQLPERTWFVSHLAEMTEEMNIAGWEAMKSHVCRVIWHERLCENSHRILWGEVTAKRKELEDGMGVESY
;
A
#
# COMPACT_ATOMS: atom_id res chain seq x y z
N MET A 1 39.00 3.25 -15.17
CA MET A 1 37.75 3.40 -14.39
C MET A 1 37.28 4.85 -14.26
N SER A 2 38.14 5.87 -14.07
CA SER A 2 37.69 7.28 -14.05
C SER A 2 37.14 7.78 -15.39
N ASP A 3 37.67 7.28 -16.51
CA ASP A 3 37.23 7.67 -17.86
C ASP A 3 35.76 7.31 -18.14
N ALA A 4 35.33 6.09 -17.81
CA ALA A 4 33.96 5.66 -18.06
C ALA A 4 32.92 6.51 -17.30
N LYS A 5 33.22 6.91 -16.06
CA LYS A 5 32.32 7.81 -15.30
C LYS A 5 32.27 9.21 -15.90
N ALA A 6 33.38 9.71 -16.44
CA ALA A 6 33.42 11.00 -17.14
C ALA A 6 32.65 10.96 -18.46
N GLU A 7 32.85 9.90 -19.28
CA GLU A 7 32.08 9.66 -20.52
C GLU A 7 30.57 9.58 -20.25
N ILE A 8 30.16 8.88 -19.19
CA ILE A 8 28.75 8.80 -18.77
C ILE A 8 28.23 10.16 -18.29
N THR A 9 29.04 10.92 -17.55
CA THR A 9 28.66 12.26 -17.08
C THR A 9 28.38 13.18 -18.28
N ASP A 10 29.26 13.16 -19.28
CA ASP A 10 29.11 13.94 -20.51
C ASP A 10 27.87 13.53 -21.32
N LEU A 11 27.62 12.22 -21.43
CA LEU A 11 26.40 11.68 -22.05
C LEU A 11 25.13 12.22 -21.38
N LEU A 12 25.05 12.18 -20.04
CA LEU A 12 23.87 12.62 -19.29
C LEU A 12 23.68 14.15 -19.35
N GLN A 13 24.78 14.91 -19.32
CA GLN A 13 24.72 16.37 -19.51
C GLN A 13 24.28 16.74 -20.94
N THR A 14 24.76 16.00 -21.94
CA THR A 14 24.35 16.15 -23.34
C THR A 14 22.86 15.82 -23.51
N TYR A 15 22.39 14.74 -22.88
CA TYR A 15 20.96 14.41 -22.84
C TYR A 15 20.13 15.54 -22.22
N ALA A 16 20.52 16.05 -21.05
CA ALA A 16 19.83 17.14 -20.36
C ALA A 16 19.77 18.42 -21.22
N LYS A 17 20.84 18.73 -21.95
CA LYS A 17 20.89 19.85 -22.89
C LYS A 17 19.85 19.70 -24.01
N TYR A 18 19.79 18.54 -24.66
CA TYR A 18 18.83 18.32 -25.75
C TYR A 18 17.38 18.23 -25.27
N LEU A 19 17.16 17.71 -24.05
CA LEU A 19 15.85 17.70 -23.42
C LEU A 19 15.31 19.14 -23.21
N ASN A 20 16.14 20.04 -22.69
CA ASN A 20 15.79 21.46 -22.53
C ASN A 20 15.63 22.20 -23.87
N ALA A 21 16.32 21.76 -24.91
CA ALA A 21 16.21 22.32 -26.26
C ALA A 21 15.03 21.76 -27.07
N SER A 22 14.29 20.79 -26.51
CA SER A 22 13.24 20.04 -27.24
C SER A 22 13.76 19.39 -28.54
N ASP A 23 15.03 18.97 -28.56
CA ASP A 23 15.68 18.45 -29.76
C ASP A 23 15.59 16.92 -29.83
N THR A 24 14.46 16.42 -30.30
CA THR A 24 14.23 14.98 -30.49
C THR A 24 15.29 14.32 -31.37
N SER A 25 15.75 14.99 -32.43
CA SER A 25 16.65 14.40 -33.42
C SER A 25 18.03 14.13 -32.81
N SER A 26 18.46 14.97 -31.88
CA SER A 26 19.72 14.80 -31.15
C SER A 26 19.60 13.88 -29.93
N ILE A 27 18.41 13.72 -29.34
CA ILE A 27 18.19 12.78 -28.21
C ILE A 27 18.23 11.32 -28.66
N VAL A 28 17.57 10.98 -29.77
CA VAL A 28 17.39 9.57 -30.20
C VAL A 28 18.73 8.83 -30.37
N PRO A 29 19.78 9.41 -30.99
CA PRO A 29 21.09 8.76 -31.13
C PRO A 29 21.82 8.47 -29.80
N LEU A 30 21.43 9.11 -28.70
CA LEU A 30 21.99 8.84 -27.37
C LEU A 30 21.53 7.49 -26.81
N TYR A 31 20.50 6.87 -27.39
CA TYR A 31 20.01 5.55 -27.00
C TYR A 31 20.71 4.43 -27.77
N THR A 32 20.85 3.26 -27.15
CA THR A 32 21.19 2.01 -27.87
C THR A 32 20.12 1.69 -28.92
N LYS A 33 20.45 0.85 -29.90
CA LYS A 33 19.49 0.46 -30.96
C LYS A 33 18.22 -0.20 -30.40
N ASP A 34 18.36 -0.92 -29.29
CA ASP A 34 17.28 -1.58 -28.53
C ASP A 34 16.81 -0.75 -27.31
N GLY A 35 17.14 0.55 -27.29
CA GLY A 35 16.88 1.41 -26.14
C GLY A 35 15.42 1.46 -25.74
N ALA A 36 15.15 1.66 -24.44
CA ALA A 36 13.79 1.86 -23.94
C ALA A 36 13.63 3.22 -23.24
N PHE A 37 12.58 3.94 -23.62
CA PHE A 37 12.12 5.14 -22.94
C PHE A 37 10.79 4.88 -22.23
N MET A 38 10.79 5.06 -20.91
CA MET A 38 9.73 4.65 -20.01
C MET A 38 9.13 5.89 -19.33
N ALA A 39 8.41 6.70 -20.10
CA ALA A 39 7.77 7.92 -19.62
C ALA A 39 6.51 7.64 -18.80
N GLN A 40 6.21 8.51 -17.84
CA GLN A 40 4.97 8.44 -17.06
C GLN A 40 3.75 8.62 -17.95
N ASN A 41 2.70 7.83 -17.68
CA ASN A 41 1.41 7.87 -18.37
C ASN A 41 1.47 7.61 -19.88
N LEU A 42 2.60 7.16 -20.41
CA LEU A 42 2.78 6.79 -21.80
C LEU A 42 3.20 5.32 -21.92
N PRO A 43 2.82 4.64 -23.02
CA PRO A 43 3.40 3.34 -23.36
C PRO A 43 4.93 3.44 -23.43
N THR A 44 5.61 2.37 -23.03
CA THR A 44 7.07 2.32 -23.20
C THR A 44 7.44 2.27 -24.67
N ALA A 45 8.32 3.17 -25.08
CA ALA A 45 8.94 3.17 -26.39
C ALA A 45 10.18 2.29 -26.36
N LEU A 46 10.23 1.26 -27.23
CA LEU A 46 11.23 0.18 -27.22
C LEU A 46 12.15 0.18 -28.46
N SER A 47 12.14 1.27 -29.22
CA SER A 47 12.92 1.40 -30.46
C SER A 47 13.16 2.87 -30.80
N HIS A 48 14.19 3.18 -31.57
CA HIS A 48 14.45 4.56 -32.02
C HIS A 48 13.23 5.26 -32.66
N PRO A 49 12.45 4.62 -33.56
CA PRO A 49 11.23 5.23 -34.08
C PRO A 49 10.21 5.55 -32.98
N SER A 50 9.91 4.60 -32.08
CA SER A 50 8.94 4.83 -31.01
C SER A 50 9.42 5.86 -29.97
N ILE A 51 10.73 5.91 -29.71
CA ILE A 51 11.35 6.91 -28.83
C ILE A 51 11.22 8.30 -29.47
N LYS A 52 11.50 8.41 -30.77
CA LYS A 52 11.31 9.64 -31.54
C LYS A 52 9.88 10.14 -31.45
N ASP A 53 8.90 9.26 -31.64
CA ASP A 53 7.49 9.59 -31.57
C ASP A 53 7.11 10.08 -30.17
N ALA A 54 7.56 9.40 -29.12
CA ALA A 54 7.27 9.75 -27.73
C ALA A 54 7.83 11.13 -27.34
N TYR A 55 9.08 11.44 -27.69
CA TYR A 55 9.66 12.78 -27.44
C TYR A 55 8.97 13.85 -28.28
N THR A 56 8.66 13.57 -29.55
CA THR A 56 7.96 14.53 -30.42
C THR A 56 6.57 14.86 -29.85
N GLN A 57 5.81 13.86 -29.42
CA GLN A 57 4.52 14.09 -28.76
C GLN A 57 4.68 14.91 -27.48
N THR A 58 5.68 14.60 -26.67
CA THR A 58 5.96 15.33 -25.42
C THR A 58 6.28 16.80 -25.71
N PHE A 59 7.22 17.08 -26.63
CA PHE A 59 7.64 18.44 -26.94
C PHE A 59 6.60 19.25 -27.71
N ASN A 60 5.64 18.61 -28.38
CA ASN A 60 4.47 19.30 -28.92
C ASN A 60 3.55 19.85 -27.82
N LEU A 61 3.48 19.17 -26.68
CA LEU A 61 2.61 19.52 -25.57
C LEU A 61 3.27 20.46 -24.56
N ILE A 62 4.57 20.28 -24.31
CA ILE A 62 5.29 20.95 -23.23
C ILE A 62 6.70 21.38 -23.62
N THR A 63 7.17 22.46 -23.00
CA THR A 63 8.59 22.84 -22.96
C THR A 63 9.11 22.67 -21.54
N LEU A 64 10.26 22.01 -21.39
CA LEU A 64 10.94 21.82 -20.11
C LEU A 64 12.07 22.82 -19.94
N SER A 65 12.21 23.35 -18.73
CA SER A 65 13.36 24.13 -18.29
C SER A 65 13.80 23.58 -16.93
N VAL A 66 14.71 22.60 -16.96
CA VAL A 66 15.10 21.79 -15.81
C VAL A 66 16.62 21.65 -15.70
N THR A 67 17.11 21.64 -14.47
CA THR A 67 18.52 21.40 -14.14
C THR A 67 18.70 19.98 -13.66
N PHE A 68 19.57 19.21 -14.31
CA PHE A 68 19.90 17.85 -13.89
C PHE A 68 21.01 17.85 -12.84
N THR A 69 20.81 17.07 -11.78
CA THR A 69 21.82 16.76 -10.76
C THR A 69 22.12 15.28 -10.81
N ILE A 70 23.38 14.91 -11.08
CA ILE A 70 23.82 13.52 -11.04
C ILE A 70 24.21 13.20 -9.60
N HIS A 71 23.56 12.21 -8.99
CA HIS A 71 23.82 11.80 -7.61
C HIS A 71 24.80 10.65 -7.53
N GLU A 72 24.71 9.70 -8.46
CA GLU A 72 25.64 8.58 -8.53
C GLU A 72 25.80 8.04 -9.94
N ILE A 73 26.98 7.47 -10.20
CA ILE A 73 27.29 6.65 -11.37
C ILE A 73 28.01 5.41 -10.86
N VAL A 74 27.43 4.24 -11.13
CA VAL A 74 27.95 2.94 -10.72
C VAL A 74 28.21 2.11 -11.97
N LEU A 75 29.46 1.70 -12.15
CA LEU A 75 29.87 0.78 -13.21
C LEU A 75 29.58 -0.64 -12.71
N THR A 76 28.77 -1.40 -13.46
CA THR A 76 28.49 -2.81 -13.15
C THR A 76 29.39 -3.75 -13.93
N SER A 77 29.94 -3.29 -15.07
CA SER A 77 30.98 -3.96 -15.85
C SER A 77 31.74 -2.93 -16.72
N ASP A 78 32.68 -3.39 -17.54
CA ASP A 78 33.36 -2.53 -18.53
C ASP A 78 32.42 -2.01 -19.64
N THR A 79 31.23 -2.59 -19.76
CA THR A 79 30.25 -2.27 -20.82
C THR A 79 28.86 -1.93 -20.28
N SER A 80 28.66 -1.94 -18.96
CA SER A 80 27.37 -1.68 -18.33
C SER A 80 27.52 -0.79 -17.10
N ALA A 81 26.59 0.13 -16.92
CA ALA A 81 26.55 1.04 -15.79
C ALA A 81 25.11 1.47 -15.49
N PHE A 82 24.89 2.07 -14.34
CA PHE A 82 23.69 2.85 -14.09
C PHE A 82 24.03 4.18 -13.44
N ALA A 83 23.14 5.15 -13.62
CA ALA A 83 23.24 6.46 -13.01
C ALA A 83 21.90 6.91 -12.44
N ARG A 84 21.96 7.57 -11.29
CA ARG A 84 20.81 8.18 -10.64
C ARG A 84 20.91 9.68 -10.73
N THR A 85 19.85 10.31 -11.20
CA THR A 85 19.78 11.77 -11.30
C THR A 85 18.48 12.28 -10.69
N SER A 86 18.43 13.59 -10.45
CA SER A 86 17.17 14.32 -10.29
C SER A 86 17.16 15.51 -11.21
N SER A 87 15.99 15.92 -11.67
CA SER A 87 15.80 17.16 -12.41
C SER A 87 14.79 18.06 -11.70
N GLU A 88 15.13 19.34 -11.58
CA GLU A 88 14.25 20.35 -10.97
C GLU A 88 14.18 21.59 -11.85
N GLY A 89 12.99 22.18 -11.93
CA GLY A 89 12.77 23.43 -12.64
C GLY A 89 11.30 23.64 -12.96
N THR A 90 11.00 23.91 -14.21
CA THR A 90 9.65 24.27 -14.64
C THR A 90 9.25 23.60 -15.94
N VAL A 91 7.95 23.35 -16.07
CA VAL A 91 7.30 22.90 -17.30
C VAL A 91 6.31 23.96 -17.76
N THR A 92 6.31 24.25 -19.06
CA THR A 92 5.33 25.14 -19.70
C THR A 92 4.41 24.30 -20.57
N VAL A 93 3.11 24.33 -20.31
CA VAL A 93 2.10 23.63 -21.11
C VAL A 93 1.66 24.51 -22.27
N HIS A 94 1.92 24.10 -23.51
CA HIS A 94 1.69 24.92 -24.69
C HIS A 94 0.23 25.32 -24.88
N ALA A 95 -0.70 24.39 -24.60
CA ALA A 95 -2.13 24.64 -24.79
C ALA A 95 -2.71 25.75 -23.89
N SER A 96 -2.16 25.92 -22.67
CA SER A 96 -2.65 26.91 -21.71
C SER A 96 -1.70 28.09 -21.51
N GLY A 97 -0.44 27.98 -21.96
CA GLY A 97 0.64 28.89 -21.57
C GLY A 97 1.02 28.81 -20.09
N GLY A 98 0.38 27.92 -19.32
CA GLY A 98 0.59 27.77 -17.89
C GLY A 98 1.98 27.20 -17.60
N LYS A 99 2.68 27.81 -16.65
CA LYS A 99 3.99 27.38 -16.18
C LYS A 99 3.86 26.82 -14.77
N THR A 100 4.31 25.59 -14.55
CA THR A 100 4.28 24.94 -13.24
C THR A 100 5.65 24.40 -12.86
N ASN A 101 5.90 24.24 -11.56
CA ASN A 101 7.12 23.59 -11.08
C ASN A 101 7.12 22.11 -11.49
N GLU A 102 8.27 21.64 -11.96
CA GLU A 102 8.51 20.27 -12.37
C GLU A 102 9.70 19.71 -11.58
N GLY A 103 9.57 18.47 -11.13
CA GLY A 103 10.57 17.80 -10.30
C GLY A 103 10.50 16.29 -10.51
N ASN A 104 11.58 15.72 -11.03
CA ASN A 104 11.67 14.30 -11.32
C ASN A 104 12.91 13.68 -10.67
N GLN A 105 12.81 12.38 -10.45
CA GLN A 105 13.95 11.51 -10.15
C GLN A 105 14.07 10.50 -11.27
N GLU A 106 15.29 10.35 -11.77
CA GLU A 106 15.56 9.54 -12.92
C GLU A 106 16.56 8.43 -12.63
N LEU A 107 16.38 7.34 -13.37
CA LEU A 107 17.35 6.27 -13.48
C LEU A 107 17.69 6.02 -14.94
N PHE A 108 18.99 5.98 -15.20
CA PHE A 108 19.58 5.57 -16.46
C PHE A 108 20.29 4.24 -16.28
N VAL A 109 19.94 3.25 -17.08
CA VAL A 109 20.78 2.08 -17.36
C VAL A 109 21.53 2.36 -18.64
N LEU A 110 22.84 2.20 -18.59
CA LEU A 110 23.79 2.63 -19.59
C LEU A 110 24.54 1.41 -20.11
N GLN A 111 24.74 1.37 -21.41
CA GLN A 111 25.48 0.29 -22.06
C GLN A 111 26.43 0.86 -23.10
N LYS A 112 27.61 0.26 -23.19
CA LYS A 112 28.60 0.59 -24.23
C LYS A 112 28.22 -0.14 -25.52
N GLU A 113 27.84 0.62 -26.55
CA GLU A 113 27.47 0.14 -27.89
C GLU A 113 28.42 0.77 -28.90
N ASP A 114 29.05 -0.05 -29.76
CA ASP A 114 30.00 0.41 -30.78
C ASP A 114 31.12 1.30 -30.20
N GLY A 115 31.56 1.01 -28.97
CA GLY A 115 32.64 1.72 -28.28
C GLY A 115 32.23 3.00 -27.54
N ALA A 116 30.96 3.42 -27.60
CA ALA A 116 30.45 4.61 -26.92
C ALA A 116 29.39 4.25 -25.87
N TRP A 117 29.36 4.97 -24.74
CA TRP A 117 28.28 4.82 -23.77
C TRP A 117 26.98 5.41 -24.33
N LYS A 118 25.90 4.68 -24.14
CA LYS A 118 24.56 5.06 -24.55
C LYS A 118 23.53 4.71 -23.49
N ILE A 119 22.38 5.35 -23.59
CA ILE A 119 21.21 5.08 -22.77
C ILE A 119 20.55 3.80 -23.26
N ALA A 120 20.70 2.72 -22.50
CA ALA A 120 20.00 1.48 -22.77
C ALA A 120 18.56 1.56 -22.27
N ARG A 121 18.34 2.01 -21.02
CA ARG A 121 17.00 2.15 -20.43
C ARG A 121 16.93 3.46 -19.65
N TYR A 122 15.85 4.21 -19.84
CA TYR A 122 15.60 5.45 -19.11
C TYR A 122 14.20 5.46 -18.53
N CYS A 123 14.12 5.60 -17.21
CA CYS A 123 12.87 5.76 -16.47
C CYS A 123 12.97 7.02 -15.60
N PHE A 124 11.85 7.72 -15.45
CA PHE A 124 11.75 8.81 -14.51
C PHE A 124 10.39 8.78 -13.82
N CYS A 125 10.37 9.13 -12.54
CA CYS A 125 9.15 9.30 -11.78
C CYS A 125 9.06 10.75 -11.30
N ASN A 126 7.83 11.27 -11.27
CA ASN A 126 7.57 12.56 -10.69
C ASN A 126 7.57 12.32 -9.18
N LEU A 127 8.12 13.25 -8.43
CA LEU A 127 8.10 13.20 -6.97
C LEU A 127 6.67 13.07 -6.40
N LYS A 128 5.65 13.44 -7.19
CA LYS A 128 4.21 13.28 -6.89
C LYS A 128 3.67 11.87 -7.12
N THR A 129 4.30 11.04 -7.98
CA THR A 129 3.81 9.71 -8.42
C THR A 129 4.70 8.55 -7.97
N ALA A 130 5.80 8.82 -7.26
CA ALA A 130 6.76 7.81 -6.84
C ALA A 130 6.20 6.86 -5.76
N ILE A 131 6.00 5.61 -6.17
CA ILE A 131 6.08 4.33 -5.44
C ILE A 131 5.01 4.04 -4.37
N TYR A 132 4.36 5.04 -3.78
CA TYR A 132 3.14 4.84 -2.98
C TYR A 132 2.20 6.04 -3.13
N THR A 133 1.36 6.03 -4.17
CA THR A 133 0.27 7.03 -4.33
C THR A 133 -0.81 6.89 -3.27
N SER A 134 -0.83 5.77 -2.55
CA SER A 134 -1.91 5.41 -1.66
C SER A 134 -1.42 4.35 -0.67
N PHE A 135 -0.55 4.80 0.24
CA PHE A 135 -0.33 4.05 1.46
C PHE A 135 -1.57 4.26 2.37
N PRO A 136 -2.11 3.20 2.98
CA PRO A 136 -3.49 3.19 3.44
C PRO A 136 -3.71 4.23 4.50
N TRP A 137 -4.66 5.12 4.19
CA TRP A 137 -5.11 6.33 4.89
C TRP A 137 -4.70 7.67 4.33
N GLN A 138 -3.97 7.72 3.20
CA GLN A 138 -3.65 9.01 2.60
C GLN A 138 -4.17 9.18 1.17
N PRO A 139 -5.22 10.00 0.95
CA PRO A 139 -5.52 10.47 -0.40
C PRO A 139 -4.34 11.28 -0.94
N PRO A 140 -4.23 11.44 -2.27
CA PRO A 140 -3.22 12.30 -2.88
C PRO A 140 -3.21 13.67 -2.20
N SER A 141 -2.10 13.99 -1.53
CA SER A 141 -1.92 15.22 -0.75
C SER A 141 -0.55 15.82 -1.04
N PRO A 142 -0.40 17.15 -1.06
CA PRO A 142 0.92 17.79 -1.04
C PRO A 142 1.77 17.39 0.19
N THR A 143 1.16 16.77 1.20
CA THR A 143 1.77 16.35 2.46
C THR A 143 2.02 14.85 2.57
N ASN A 144 2.37 14.16 1.49
CA ASN A 144 2.59 12.70 1.49
C ASN A 144 3.84 12.29 2.33
N PRO A 145 3.69 11.57 3.46
CA PRO A 145 4.77 11.07 4.30
C PRO A 145 5.73 10.16 3.54
N THR A 146 5.25 9.40 2.57
CA THR A 146 6.12 8.55 1.74
C THR A 146 7.12 9.41 0.98
N THR A 147 6.65 10.47 0.31
CA THR A 147 7.51 11.39 -0.43
C THR A 147 8.50 12.09 0.50
N THR A 148 8.05 12.52 1.68
CA THR A 148 8.88 13.29 2.62
C THR A 148 9.90 12.42 3.38
N PHE A 149 9.53 11.22 3.81
CA PHE A 149 10.32 10.43 4.77
C PHE A 149 10.86 9.11 4.21
N TYR A 150 10.22 8.51 3.20
CA TYR A 150 10.66 7.23 2.63
C TYR A 150 11.49 7.40 1.35
N LEU A 151 11.15 8.34 0.47
CA LEU A 151 11.96 8.60 -0.73
C LEU A 151 13.42 8.95 -0.38
N PRO A 152 13.73 9.89 0.54
CA PRO A 152 15.13 10.20 0.87
C PRO A 152 15.93 8.97 1.31
N LEU A 153 15.28 8.03 2.02
CA LEU A 153 15.89 6.76 2.43
C LEU A 153 16.32 5.94 1.21
N ILE A 154 15.45 5.81 0.20
CA ILE A 154 15.73 5.10 -1.05
C ILE A 154 16.95 5.71 -1.76
N PHE A 155 17.00 7.04 -1.89
CA PHE A 155 18.07 7.72 -2.62
C PHE A 155 19.41 7.73 -1.87
N SER A 156 19.37 7.59 -0.55
CA SER A 156 20.57 7.56 0.29
C SER A 156 21.27 6.20 0.34
N ASP A 157 20.67 5.13 -0.20
CA ASP A 157 21.16 3.77 0.01
C ASP A 157 21.15 2.88 -1.23
N VAL A 158 22.30 2.29 -1.52
CA VAL A 158 22.49 1.47 -2.72
C VAL A 158 21.63 0.20 -2.72
N VAL A 159 21.46 -0.51 -1.59
CA VAL A 159 20.67 -1.76 -1.57
C VAL A 159 19.18 -1.45 -1.72
N LEU A 160 18.67 -0.50 -0.94
CA LEU A 160 17.27 -0.08 -1.02
C LEU A 160 16.94 0.51 -2.39
N PHE A 161 17.84 1.29 -2.98
CA PHE A 161 17.69 1.80 -4.34
C PHE A 161 17.53 0.67 -5.35
N HIS A 162 18.40 -0.36 -5.31
CA HIS A 162 18.30 -1.50 -6.22
C HIS A 162 17.05 -2.34 -6.00
N ALA A 163 16.62 -2.58 -4.75
CA ALA A 163 15.38 -3.28 -4.45
C ALA A 163 14.16 -2.52 -5.02
N THR A 164 14.15 -1.20 -4.85
CA THR A 164 13.10 -0.31 -5.33
C THR A 164 13.05 -0.26 -6.87
N LEU A 165 14.21 -0.24 -7.49
CA LEU A 165 14.38 -0.32 -8.94
C LEU A 165 13.88 -1.66 -9.48
N GLN A 166 14.25 -2.78 -8.83
CA GLN A 166 13.79 -4.11 -9.20
C GLN A 166 12.25 -4.19 -9.17
N LEU A 167 11.61 -3.66 -8.12
CA LEU A 167 10.14 -3.58 -8.02
C LEU A 167 9.53 -2.74 -9.15
N SER A 168 10.15 -1.60 -9.45
CA SER A 168 9.70 -0.70 -10.52
C SER A 168 9.80 -1.36 -11.90
N ALA A 169 10.91 -2.07 -12.16
CA ALA A 169 11.14 -2.81 -13.40
C ALA A 169 10.10 -3.92 -13.58
N TRP A 170 9.82 -4.71 -12.54
CA TRP A 170 8.79 -5.75 -12.55
C TRP A 170 7.44 -5.19 -12.98
N ARG A 171 6.95 -4.17 -12.27
CA ARG A 171 5.62 -3.58 -12.53
C ARG A 171 5.50 -2.97 -13.92
N LEU A 172 6.59 -2.42 -14.45
CA LEU A 172 6.59 -1.87 -15.79
C LEU A 172 6.52 -2.98 -16.85
N GLU A 173 7.34 -4.02 -16.72
CA GLU A 173 7.30 -5.19 -17.61
C GLU A 173 5.90 -5.86 -17.58
N SER A 174 5.30 -6.02 -16.40
CA SER A 174 3.94 -6.58 -16.26
C SER A 174 2.87 -5.72 -16.96
N ARG A 175 2.93 -4.39 -16.83
CA ARG A 175 1.99 -3.48 -17.51
C ARG A 175 2.14 -3.52 -19.03
N GLN A 176 3.37 -3.58 -19.54
CA GLN A 176 3.60 -3.70 -20.99
C GLN A 176 3.04 -5.02 -21.54
N GLN A 177 3.22 -6.13 -20.82
CA GLN A 177 2.68 -7.43 -21.22
C GLN A 177 1.14 -7.42 -21.24
N GLN A 178 0.50 -6.81 -20.24
CA GLN A 178 -0.95 -6.65 -20.19
C GLN A 178 -1.48 -5.77 -21.34
N ALA A 179 -0.75 -4.71 -21.73
CA ALA A 179 -1.14 -3.84 -22.84
C ALA A 179 -0.99 -4.50 -24.22
N GLN A 180 -0.13 -5.52 -24.36
CA GLN A 180 0.21 -6.15 -25.64
C GLN A 180 -0.57 -7.45 -25.94
N GLN A 181 -1.27 -8.06 -24.96
CA GLN A 181 -2.01 -9.31 -25.17
C GLN A 181 -3.46 -9.24 -24.65
N PRO A 182 -4.48 -9.51 -25.49
CA PRO A 182 -5.84 -9.70 -25.00
C PRO A 182 -5.90 -10.91 -24.05
N ALA A 183 -6.74 -10.79 -23.01
CA ALA A 183 -6.78 -11.67 -21.83
C ALA A 183 -6.91 -13.18 -22.11
N GLN A 184 -7.33 -13.58 -23.31
CA GLN A 184 -7.52 -14.99 -23.68
C GLN A 184 -6.24 -15.73 -24.12
N ASN A 185 -5.12 -15.03 -24.39
CA ASN A 185 -3.89 -15.64 -24.94
C ASN A 185 -2.66 -15.54 -24.02
N GLN A 186 -2.83 -15.14 -22.75
CA GLN A 186 -1.72 -15.09 -21.80
C GLN A 186 -1.18 -16.51 -21.54
N ARG A 187 0.00 -16.83 -22.09
CA ARG A 187 0.73 -18.04 -21.72
C ARG A 187 1.33 -17.86 -20.31
N PRO A 188 1.14 -18.80 -19.38
CA PRO A 188 1.85 -18.77 -18.11
C PRO A 188 3.34 -19.01 -18.37
N GLY A 189 4.17 -18.04 -18.01
CA GLY A 189 5.63 -18.11 -18.19
C GLY A 189 6.19 -17.31 -19.37
N ALA A 190 5.70 -16.09 -19.62
CA ALA A 190 6.37 -15.14 -20.50
C ALA A 190 7.84 -14.95 -20.07
N LYS A 191 8.77 -14.98 -21.03
CA LYS A 191 10.21 -14.79 -20.77
C LYS A 191 10.42 -13.48 -20.01
N GLN A 192 10.99 -13.58 -18.81
CA GLN A 192 11.42 -12.41 -18.03
C GLN A 192 12.31 -11.51 -18.89
N GLY A 193 12.11 -10.19 -18.81
CA GLY A 193 13.05 -9.25 -19.37
C GLY A 193 14.42 -9.47 -18.74
N GLY A 194 15.50 -9.44 -19.55
CA GLY A 194 16.86 -9.59 -19.04
C GLY A 194 17.22 -8.56 -17.96
N ILE A 195 16.53 -7.42 -17.93
CA ILE A 195 16.77 -6.30 -17.02
C ILE A 195 16.31 -6.63 -15.60
N PHE A 196 15.09 -7.16 -15.40
CA PHE A 196 14.65 -7.57 -14.06
C PHE A 196 15.60 -8.59 -13.44
N ALA A 197 16.04 -9.59 -14.21
CA ALA A 197 16.96 -10.62 -13.74
C ALA A 197 18.33 -10.05 -13.33
N GLN A 198 18.86 -9.10 -14.11
CA GLN A 198 20.11 -8.40 -13.79
C GLN A 198 19.99 -7.56 -12.51
N LEU A 199 18.91 -6.78 -12.38
CA LEU A 199 18.64 -5.95 -11.20
C LEU A 199 18.45 -6.80 -9.94
N ALA A 200 17.74 -7.93 -10.07
CA ALA A 200 17.56 -8.89 -9.00
C ALA A 200 18.90 -9.49 -8.53
N ALA A 201 19.74 -9.93 -9.47
CA ALA A 201 21.05 -10.49 -9.15
C ALA A 201 21.94 -9.48 -8.41
N GLU A 202 21.97 -8.24 -8.88
CA GLU A 202 22.77 -7.18 -8.24
C GLU A 202 22.22 -6.77 -6.87
N CYS A 203 20.91 -6.64 -6.72
CA CYS A 203 20.28 -6.35 -5.43
C CYS A 203 20.61 -7.43 -4.39
N ILE A 204 20.53 -8.72 -4.77
CA ILE A 204 20.86 -9.83 -3.87
C ILE A 204 22.36 -9.88 -3.57
N ARG A 205 23.23 -9.56 -4.54
CA ARG A 205 24.68 -9.47 -4.32
C ARG A 205 25.01 -8.41 -3.27
N LEU A 206 24.48 -7.20 -3.43
CA LEU A 206 24.69 -6.08 -2.52
C LEU A 206 24.11 -6.35 -1.12
N LEU A 207 22.91 -6.94 -1.05
CA LEU A 207 22.29 -7.30 0.22
C LEU A 207 23.11 -8.37 0.96
N ARG A 208 23.57 -9.40 0.24
CA ARG A 208 24.42 -10.45 0.79
C ARG A 208 25.71 -9.87 1.34
N GLU A 209 26.41 -9.08 0.55
CA GLU A 209 27.65 -8.42 0.94
C GLU A 209 27.45 -7.58 2.21
N ARG A 210 26.33 -6.86 2.31
CA ARG A 210 26.01 -6.05 3.49
C ARG A 210 25.78 -6.89 4.75
N VAL A 211 25.02 -7.99 4.65
CA VAL A 211 24.68 -8.84 5.79
C VAL A 211 25.88 -9.70 6.21
N GLU A 212 26.66 -10.24 5.27
CA GLU A 212 27.84 -11.08 5.56
C GLU A 212 29.02 -10.26 6.14
N ASN A 213 29.20 -9.00 5.72
CA ASN A 213 30.25 -8.14 6.26
C ASN A 213 29.93 -7.57 7.65
N GLU A 214 28.67 -7.66 8.11
CA GLU A 214 28.24 -7.23 9.44
C GLU A 214 28.79 -8.16 10.55
N ASP A 215 28.88 -9.47 10.26
CA ASP A 215 29.42 -10.48 11.16
C ASP A 215 30.93 -10.29 11.44
N ALA A 216 31.65 -9.54 10.61
CA ALA A 216 33.09 -9.31 10.73
C ALA A 216 33.48 -8.05 11.54
N ALA A 217 32.55 -7.10 11.75
CA ALA A 217 32.89 -5.75 12.21
C ALA A 217 32.74 -5.50 13.73
N GLY A 218 32.28 -6.48 14.51
CA GLY A 218 32.32 -6.46 15.99
C GLY A 218 31.71 -5.23 16.67
N GLY A 219 30.44 -5.33 17.11
CA GLY A 219 29.95 -4.62 18.31
C GLY A 219 29.26 -3.25 18.14
N GLY A 220 28.59 -2.98 17.02
CA GLY A 220 27.68 -1.84 16.86
C GLY A 220 26.40 -2.22 16.10
N MET A 221 25.38 -1.34 16.12
CA MET A 221 24.15 -1.47 15.32
C MET A 221 24.54 -1.40 13.83
N GLY A 222 24.82 -2.55 13.24
CA GLY A 222 25.47 -2.64 11.94
C GLY A 222 24.54 -2.27 10.78
N THR A 223 25.13 -2.20 9.58
CA THR A 223 24.43 -1.80 8.37
C THR A 223 23.43 -2.85 7.88
N GLY A 224 23.57 -4.13 8.26
CA GLY A 224 22.69 -5.21 7.82
C GLY A 224 21.35 -5.28 8.57
N THR A 225 21.18 -4.53 9.66
CA THR A 225 19.87 -4.26 10.28
C THR A 225 19.44 -2.78 10.26
N SER A 226 20.11 -1.97 9.44
CA SER A 226 19.72 -0.57 9.20
C SER A 226 18.31 -0.44 8.62
N ASP A 227 17.72 0.74 8.77
CA ASP A 227 16.40 1.10 8.21
C ASP A 227 16.31 0.84 6.70
N GLN A 228 17.40 1.15 6.01
CA GLN A 228 17.59 0.93 4.58
C GLN A 228 17.53 -0.55 4.23
N THR A 229 18.26 -1.39 4.98
CA THR A 229 18.31 -2.84 4.73
C THR A 229 16.98 -3.51 5.05
N ILE A 230 16.32 -3.15 6.15
CA ILE A 230 14.99 -3.64 6.51
C ILE A 230 13.98 -3.29 5.41
N SER A 231 14.01 -2.03 4.94
CA SER A 231 13.16 -1.56 3.85
C SER A 231 13.43 -2.29 2.54
N ALA A 232 14.70 -2.62 2.24
CA ALA A 232 15.06 -3.36 1.06
C ALA A 232 14.51 -4.78 1.11
N VAL A 233 14.64 -5.48 2.25
CA VAL A 233 14.08 -6.83 2.44
C VAL A 233 12.55 -6.81 2.37
N ALA A 234 11.89 -5.81 2.95
CA ALA A 234 10.45 -5.62 2.82
C ALA A 234 10.03 -5.40 1.35
N THR A 235 10.82 -4.64 0.60
CA THR A 235 10.60 -4.41 -0.85
C THR A 235 10.78 -5.71 -1.65
N LEU A 236 11.80 -6.51 -1.34
CA LEU A 236 11.99 -7.83 -1.96
C LEU A 236 10.83 -8.78 -1.65
N ALA A 237 10.32 -8.79 -0.41
CA ALA A 237 9.12 -9.54 -0.06
C ALA A 237 7.91 -9.11 -0.91
N ALA A 238 7.71 -7.80 -1.11
CA ALA A 238 6.64 -7.28 -1.97
C ALA A 238 6.79 -7.73 -3.44
N ILE A 239 8.02 -7.74 -3.98
CA ILE A 239 8.30 -8.26 -5.33
C ILE A 239 7.91 -9.73 -5.45
N GLU A 240 8.35 -10.57 -4.50
CA GLU A 240 8.08 -12.00 -4.55
C GLU A 240 6.59 -12.32 -4.33
N HIS A 241 5.88 -11.50 -3.55
CA HIS A 241 4.43 -11.53 -3.44
C HIS A 241 3.75 -11.24 -4.79
N GLU A 242 4.10 -10.13 -5.47
CA GLU A 242 3.53 -9.78 -6.78
C GLU A 242 3.87 -10.80 -7.89
N ARG A 243 5.00 -11.51 -7.75
CA ARG A 243 5.42 -12.58 -8.67
C ARG A 243 4.77 -13.93 -8.39
N GLY A 244 4.05 -14.08 -7.27
CA GLY A 244 3.53 -15.37 -6.85
C GLY A 244 4.60 -16.36 -6.34
N ASN A 245 5.82 -15.90 -6.03
CA ASN A 245 6.92 -16.75 -5.59
C ASN A 245 6.91 -16.97 -4.07
N MET A 246 6.01 -17.84 -3.60
CA MET A 246 5.77 -18.03 -2.17
C MET A 246 6.98 -18.54 -1.41
N ARG A 247 7.86 -19.33 -2.05
CA ARG A 247 9.10 -19.80 -1.41
C ARG A 247 10.02 -18.65 -1.03
N MET A 248 10.23 -17.70 -1.94
CA MET A 248 11.10 -16.55 -1.68
C MET A 248 10.42 -15.52 -0.79
N LEU A 249 9.10 -15.32 -0.93
CA LEU A 249 8.31 -14.50 -0.01
C LEU A 249 8.51 -14.95 1.44
N ARG A 250 8.33 -16.25 1.74
CA ARG A 250 8.53 -16.80 3.09
C ARG A 250 9.96 -16.57 3.59
N MET A 251 10.96 -16.76 2.73
CA MET A 251 12.36 -16.53 3.08
C MET A 251 12.63 -15.07 3.45
N HIS A 252 12.14 -14.11 2.65
CA HIS A 252 12.31 -12.68 2.95
C HIS A 252 11.56 -12.26 4.20
N LEU A 253 10.33 -12.76 4.42
CA LEU A 253 9.55 -12.46 5.62
C LEU A 253 10.18 -13.03 6.91
N GLU A 254 10.77 -14.22 6.87
CA GLU A 254 11.50 -14.77 8.02
C GLU A 254 12.78 -13.97 8.30
N GLY A 255 13.51 -13.58 7.26
CA GLY A 255 14.66 -12.66 7.38
C GLY A 255 14.25 -11.32 7.98
N LEU A 256 13.16 -10.73 7.49
CA LEU A 256 12.61 -9.46 7.99
C LEU A 256 12.21 -9.57 9.46
N LYS A 257 11.54 -10.66 9.84
CA LYS A 257 11.16 -10.94 11.23
C LYS A 257 12.38 -11.00 12.14
N ARG A 258 13.46 -11.66 11.71
CA ARG A 258 14.73 -11.71 12.45
C ARG A 258 15.36 -10.33 12.59
N MET A 259 15.39 -9.53 11.52
CA MET A 259 15.92 -8.15 11.56
C MET A 259 15.13 -7.27 12.55
N VAL A 260 13.80 -7.37 12.54
CA VAL A 260 12.94 -6.68 13.51
C VAL A 260 13.25 -7.11 14.94
N GLY A 261 13.48 -8.41 15.17
CA GLY A 261 13.90 -8.92 16.48
C GLY A 261 15.25 -8.37 16.94
N ILE A 262 16.26 -8.30 16.06
CA ILE A 262 17.58 -7.72 16.36
C ILE A 262 17.46 -6.23 16.71
N ARG A 263 16.53 -5.51 16.08
CA ARG A 263 16.23 -4.11 16.37
C ARG A 263 15.45 -3.87 17.67
N GLY A 264 15.09 -4.94 18.40
CA GLY A 264 14.32 -4.84 19.64
C GLY A 264 12.79 -4.79 19.45
N GLY A 265 12.30 -5.14 18.25
CA GLY A 265 10.88 -5.17 17.92
C GLY A 265 10.42 -3.99 17.05
N LEU A 266 9.15 -4.04 16.64
CA LEU A 266 8.61 -3.07 15.69
C LEU A 266 8.49 -1.65 16.30
N ASN A 267 8.20 -1.56 17.60
CA ASN A 267 8.15 -0.27 18.32
C ASN A 267 9.51 0.43 18.36
N ALA A 268 10.61 -0.30 18.57
CA ALA A 268 11.95 0.28 18.57
C ALA A 268 12.33 0.85 17.19
N ILE A 269 11.92 0.19 16.10
CA ILE A 269 12.06 0.74 14.74
C ILE A 269 11.20 1.99 14.57
N ARG A 270 9.98 1.98 15.10
CA ARG A 270 9.01 3.07 14.98
C ARG A 270 9.49 4.36 15.65
N GLU A 271 10.18 4.24 16.78
CA GLU A 271 10.82 5.36 17.49
C GLU A 271 11.90 6.05 16.66
N THR A 272 12.70 5.29 15.92
CA THR A 272 13.75 5.85 15.05
C THR A 272 13.22 6.26 13.68
N ASN A 273 12.27 5.50 13.12
CA ASN A 273 11.74 5.70 11.78
C ASN A 273 10.37 5.03 11.60
N ALA A 274 9.32 5.80 11.87
CA ALA A 274 7.94 5.33 11.78
C ALA A 274 7.54 4.83 10.38
N MET A 275 8.09 5.42 9.30
CA MET A 275 7.79 4.95 7.94
C MET A 275 8.32 3.55 7.67
N VAL A 276 9.49 3.20 8.21
CA VAL A 276 10.05 1.85 8.07
C VAL A 276 9.27 0.85 8.90
N ALA A 277 8.86 1.21 10.11
CA ALA A 277 7.96 0.35 10.90
C ALA A 277 6.62 0.11 10.17
N ASN A 278 6.07 1.15 9.54
CA ASN A 278 4.86 1.02 8.74
C ASN A 278 5.07 0.11 7.52
N SER A 279 6.19 0.23 6.80
CA SER A 279 6.48 -0.65 5.64
C SER A 279 6.64 -2.12 6.06
N VAL A 280 7.29 -2.38 7.20
CA VAL A 280 7.41 -3.72 7.79
C VAL A 280 6.03 -4.29 8.15
N PHE A 281 5.19 -3.51 8.85
CA PHE A 281 3.82 -3.90 9.16
C PHE A 281 3.08 -4.36 7.90
N TRP A 282 3.18 -3.60 6.81
CA TRP A 282 2.51 -3.89 5.55
C TRP A 282 3.05 -5.15 4.86
N ALA A 283 4.36 -5.37 4.86
CA ALA A 283 4.96 -6.58 4.28
C ALA A 283 4.38 -7.86 4.89
N PHE A 284 4.13 -7.88 6.20
CA PHE A 284 3.46 -8.99 6.87
C PHE A 284 1.95 -9.00 6.65
N ALA A 285 1.30 -7.82 6.68
CA ALA A 285 -0.15 -7.72 6.52
C ALA A 285 -0.63 -8.24 5.16
N VAL A 286 0.04 -7.90 4.06
CA VAL A 286 -0.36 -8.37 2.72
C VAL A 286 -0.13 -9.87 2.50
N ALA A 287 0.69 -10.50 3.34
CA ALA A 287 1.03 -11.92 3.27
C ALA A 287 0.26 -12.80 4.28
N LEU A 288 -0.78 -12.29 4.93
CA LEU A 288 -1.59 -13.03 5.91
C LEU A 288 -2.23 -14.31 5.35
N TYR A 289 -2.47 -14.37 4.04
CA TYR A 289 -2.99 -15.55 3.36
C TYR A 289 -1.98 -16.71 3.32
N GLU A 290 -0.69 -16.42 3.49
CA GLU A 290 0.42 -17.37 3.35
C GLU A 290 1.07 -17.71 4.69
N LEU A 291 1.27 -16.73 5.56
CA LEU A 291 1.90 -16.91 6.87
C LEU A 291 1.06 -16.27 7.99
N PRO A 292 1.01 -16.87 9.19
CA PRO A 292 0.45 -16.20 10.36
C PRO A 292 1.18 -14.88 10.63
N TYR A 293 0.42 -13.86 11.02
CA TYR A 293 0.99 -12.59 11.45
C TYR A 293 1.91 -12.81 12.66
N PRO A 294 3.17 -12.36 12.62
CA PRO A 294 4.00 -12.36 13.83
C PRO A 294 3.41 -11.39 14.85
N SER A 295 3.45 -11.73 16.14
CA SER A 295 2.98 -10.84 17.21
C SER A 295 3.96 -9.65 17.39
N LEU A 296 3.91 -8.68 16.46
CA LEU A 296 4.84 -7.55 16.38
C LEU A 296 4.52 -6.47 17.41
N ASP A 297 3.23 -6.27 17.71
CA ASP A 297 2.74 -5.26 18.65
C ASP A 297 1.78 -5.93 19.68
N PRO A 298 2.24 -6.86 20.53
CA PRO A 298 1.38 -7.55 21.51
C PRO A 298 0.81 -6.62 22.59
N VAL A 299 1.48 -5.49 22.83
CA VAL A 299 1.05 -4.42 23.73
C VAL A 299 0.92 -3.16 22.90
N LEU A 300 -0.24 -2.49 22.99
CA LEU A 300 -0.44 -1.22 22.32
C LEU A 300 0.37 -0.13 23.04
N PRO A 301 1.33 0.55 22.38
CA PRO A 301 2.07 1.63 23.01
C PRO A 301 1.15 2.80 23.36
N PRO A 302 1.41 3.49 24.49
CA PRO A 302 0.70 4.72 24.82
C PRO A 302 0.95 5.75 23.71
N PHE A 303 -0.06 6.59 23.46
CA PHE A 303 0.03 7.66 22.47
C PHE A 303 -0.20 8.98 23.17
N PHE A 304 0.74 9.91 23.05
CA PHE A 304 0.69 11.22 23.65
C PHE A 304 0.58 12.29 22.54
N PRO A 305 -0.64 12.77 22.24
CA PRO A 305 -0.89 13.80 21.23
C PRO A 305 0.08 14.99 21.21
N ASN A 306 0.40 15.49 22.40
CA ASN A 306 1.20 16.70 22.60
C ASN A 306 2.64 16.51 22.10
N GLU A 307 3.19 15.29 22.16
CA GLU A 307 4.54 14.97 21.65
C GLU A 307 4.61 15.11 20.12
N TYR A 308 3.46 15.05 19.46
CA TYR A 308 3.33 15.13 18.00
C TYR A 308 2.74 16.47 17.53
N GLY A 309 2.63 17.46 18.42
CA GLY A 309 2.07 18.78 18.10
C GLY A 309 0.57 18.76 17.77
N LEU A 310 -0.16 17.73 18.22
CA LEU A 310 -1.61 17.65 18.06
C LEU A 310 -2.29 18.38 19.22
N ALA A 311 -3.22 19.28 18.91
CA ALA A 311 -3.95 20.03 19.92
C ALA A 311 -4.99 19.13 20.61
N VAL A 312 -4.89 19.01 21.93
CA VAL A 312 -5.90 18.33 22.77
C VAL A 312 -6.67 19.38 23.58
N PRO A 313 -7.98 19.20 23.85
CA PRO A 313 -8.77 20.12 24.66
C PRO A 313 -8.22 20.38 26.08
N ALA A 314 -7.34 19.53 26.60
CA ALA A 314 -6.77 19.63 27.94
C ALA A 314 -5.24 19.79 27.90
N GLN A 315 -4.70 20.71 28.71
CA GLN A 315 -3.28 21.10 28.76
C GLN A 315 -2.36 20.10 29.52
N MET A 316 -2.82 18.87 29.79
CA MET A 316 -2.07 17.84 30.51
C MET A 316 -1.57 16.76 29.53
N PRO A 317 -0.44 16.07 29.83
CA PRO A 317 -0.05 14.88 29.08
C PRO A 317 -1.09 13.78 29.30
N ILE A 318 -1.91 13.51 28.27
CA ILE A 318 -2.96 12.48 28.28
C ILE A 318 -2.51 11.34 27.38
N VAL A 319 -2.65 10.11 27.88
CA VAL A 319 -2.61 8.91 27.04
C VAL A 319 -3.92 8.88 26.24
N SER A 320 -3.82 9.10 24.93
CA SER A 320 -4.95 9.18 24.03
C SER A 320 -5.21 7.84 23.33
N LEU A 321 -6.49 7.45 23.32
CA LEU A 321 -7.05 6.41 22.45
C LEU A 321 -7.84 7.04 21.29
N PHE A 322 -7.57 8.30 20.99
CA PHE A 322 -8.23 9.16 20.01
C PHE A 322 -9.66 9.59 20.31
N GLN A 323 -10.25 9.14 21.43
CA GLN A 323 -11.57 9.60 21.90
C GLN A 323 -11.61 11.12 22.15
N ASP A 324 -10.47 11.71 22.51
CA ASP A 324 -10.25 13.13 22.77
C ASP A 324 -10.23 14.02 21.52
N PHE A 325 -10.07 13.43 20.34
CA PHE A 325 -10.12 14.16 19.06
C PHE A 325 -11.46 14.02 18.33
N GLY A 326 -12.29 13.04 18.72
CA GLY A 326 -13.56 12.78 18.05
C GLY A 326 -14.55 13.94 18.14
N PRO A 327 -15.52 14.03 17.21
CA PRO A 327 -16.63 14.96 17.34
C PRO A 327 -17.41 14.69 18.62
N ALA A 328 -17.67 15.73 19.41
CA ALA A 328 -18.33 15.62 20.72
C ALA A 328 -19.78 15.06 20.65
N HIS A 329 -20.42 15.15 19.48
CA HIS A 329 -21.81 14.74 19.26
C HIS A 329 -21.98 14.12 17.87
N VAL A 330 -22.18 12.79 17.82
CA VAL A 330 -22.71 12.09 16.64
C VAL A 330 -24.09 11.57 17.06
N ASP A 331 -25.13 11.92 16.31
CA ASP A 331 -26.47 11.39 16.50
C ASP A 331 -26.85 10.57 15.26
N PRO A 332 -27.12 9.24 15.40
CA PRO A 332 -27.05 8.44 16.62
C PRO A 332 -25.60 8.19 17.10
N PRO A 333 -25.39 8.00 18.42
CA PRO A 333 -24.05 7.83 18.98
C PRO A 333 -23.39 6.52 18.54
N PRO A 334 -22.04 6.46 18.60
CA PRO A 334 -21.30 5.22 18.43
C PRO A 334 -21.82 4.09 19.33
N LEU A 335 -21.63 2.85 18.91
CA LEU A 335 -22.02 1.68 19.70
C LEU A 335 -21.13 1.52 20.95
N ASP A 336 -21.74 1.20 22.09
CA ASP A 336 -21.02 0.69 23.24
C ASP A 336 -20.63 -0.78 23.01
N LEU A 337 -19.44 -0.97 22.42
CA LEU A 337 -18.92 -2.29 22.09
C LEU A 337 -18.69 -3.17 23.33
N ALA A 338 -18.39 -2.58 24.49
CA ALA A 338 -18.21 -3.34 25.72
C ALA A 338 -19.56 -3.89 26.21
N ALA A 339 -20.63 -3.08 26.15
CA ALA A 339 -21.98 -3.54 26.46
C ALA A 339 -22.50 -4.61 25.47
N LEU A 340 -21.99 -4.63 24.23
CA LEU A 340 -22.28 -5.67 23.25
C LEU A 340 -21.46 -6.96 23.44
N GLY A 341 -20.64 -7.04 24.50
CA GLY A 341 -19.86 -8.23 24.83
C GLY A 341 -18.59 -8.41 23.99
N ILE A 342 -18.12 -7.36 23.31
CA ILE A 342 -16.84 -7.39 22.61
C ILE A 342 -15.71 -7.38 23.64
N ILE A 343 -14.71 -8.24 23.43
CA ILE A 343 -13.54 -8.32 24.31
C ILE A 343 -12.85 -6.94 24.38
N PRO A 344 -12.50 -6.44 25.59
CA PRO A 344 -12.03 -5.06 25.78
C PRO A 344 -10.87 -4.64 24.88
N SER A 345 -9.89 -5.52 24.65
CA SER A 345 -8.73 -5.23 23.79
C SER A 345 -9.12 -5.02 22.32
N ILE A 346 -10.11 -5.76 21.81
CA ILE A 346 -10.63 -5.60 20.45
C ILE A 346 -11.51 -4.35 20.39
N ALA A 347 -12.43 -4.18 21.35
CA ALA A 347 -13.32 -3.02 21.44
C ALA A 347 -12.54 -1.69 21.43
N MET A 348 -11.46 -1.62 22.22
CA MET A 348 -10.55 -0.47 22.28
C MET A 348 -9.95 -0.13 20.90
N VAL A 349 -9.49 -1.13 20.16
CA VAL A 349 -8.90 -0.90 18.82
C VAL A 349 -9.96 -0.40 17.84
N VAL A 350 -11.14 -1.02 17.82
CA VAL A 350 -12.25 -0.63 16.93
C VAL A 350 -12.66 0.82 17.19
N GLN A 351 -12.83 1.19 18.46
CA GLN A 351 -13.12 2.58 18.86
C GLN A 351 -11.99 3.51 18.43
N SER A 352 -10.72 3.15 18.68
CA SER A 352 -9.60 4.00 18.28
C SER A 352 -9.56 4.23 16.76
N ILE A 353 -9.81 3.19 15.96
CA ILE A 353 -9.89 3.29 14.50
C ILE A 353 -11.08 4.15 14.07
N GLN A 354 -12.24 4.03 14.72
CA GLN A 354 -13.41 4.89 14.46
C GLN A 354 -13.05 6.37 14.62
N HIS A 355 -12.40 6.73 15.73
CA HIS A 355 -12.03 8.12 15.99
C HIS A 355 -10.99 8.63 14.99
N VAL A 356 -9.93 7.84 14.71
CA VAL A 356 -8.95 8.22 13.69
C VAL A 356 -9.62 8.42 12.31
N SER A 357 -10.59 7.57 11.98
CA SER A 357 -11.35 7.66 10.73
C SER A 357 -12.12 8.97 10.58
N GLN A 358 -12.67 9.50 11.68
CA GLN A 358 -13.44 10.74 11.67
C GLN A 358 -12.56 11.99 11.47
N LEU A 359 -11.25 11.88 11.71
CA LEU A 359 -10.32 13.00 11.59
C LEU A 359 -9.78 13.21 10.17
N VAL A 360 -9.82 12.17 9.35
CA VAL A 360 -9.21 12.14 8.01
C VAL A 360 -9.95 12.93 6.91
N PRO A 361 -11.22 13.40 7.02
CA PRO A 361 -11.86 14.10 5.90
C PRO A 361 -11.50 15.59 5.79
N THR A 362 -10.76 16.21 6.72
CA THR A 362 -10.40 17.63 6.62
C THR A 362 -8.90 17.81 6.39
N ASN A 363 -8.50 18.45 5.28
CA ASN A 363 -7.10 18.89 5.06
C ASN A 363 -6.59 19.77 6.24
N ALA A 364 -7.53 20.33 7.03
CA ALA A 364 -7.24 21.08 8.24
C ALA A 364 -6.77 20.22 9.42
N ALA A 365 -7.11 18.92 9.49
CA ALA A 365 -6.74 18.07 10.62
C ALA A 365 -5.24 17.72 10.63
N TYR A 366 -4.61 17.56 9.46
CA TYR A 366 -3.20 17.16 9.34
C TYR A 366 -2.48 17.94 8.21
N PRO A 367 -2.14 19.22 8.44
CA PRO A 367 -1.67 20.14 7.39
C PRO A 367 -0.23 19.86 6.92
N THR A 368 0.49 18.93 7.56
CA THR A 368 1.91 18.64 7.24
C THR A 368 2.15 17.15 7.04
N ALA A 369 3.22 16.80 6.32
CA ALA A 369 3.63 15.41 6.15
C ALA A 369 3.94 14.73 7.48
N SER A 370 4.47 15.46 8.47
CA SER A 370 4.72 14.94 9.82
C SER A 370 3.41 14.56 10.53
N THR A 371 2.43 15.45 10.55
CA THR A 371 1.12 15.16 11.15
C THR A 371 0.39 14.02 10.43
N SER A 372 0.52 13.92 9.10
CA SER A 372 -0.01 12.78 8.33
C SER A 372 0.69 11.47 8.69
N LEU A 373 2.01 11.49 8.88
CA LEU A 373 2.77 10.32 9.31
C LEU A 373 2.31 9.81 10.67
N VAL A 374 2.00 10.70 11.61
CA VAL A 374 1.53 10.33 12.96
C VAL A 374 0.23 9.54 12.88
N MET A 375 -0.73 9.99 12.07
CA MET A 375 -2.01 9.30 11.89
C MET A 375 -1.86 7.96 11.22
N LEU A 376 -1.07 7.92 10.15
CA LEU A 376 -0.77 6.68 9.47
C LEU A 376 -0.11 5.66 10.40
N THR A 377 0.87 6.12 11.18
CA THR A 377 1.61 5.29 12.13
C THR A 377 0.67 4.76 13.21
N ARG A 378 -0.25 5.59 13.71
CA ARG A 378 -1.24 5.12 14.68
C ARG A 378 -2.15 4.06 14.08
N MET A 379 -2.66 4.26 12.86
CA MET A 379 -3.47 3.26 12.17
C MET A 379 -2.73 1.93 12.00
N CYS A 380 -1.48 1.97 11.54
CA CYS A 380 -0.65 0.77 11.40
C CYS A 380 -0.41 0.08 12.74
N THR A 381 -0.18 0.84 13.81
CA THR A 381 0.03 0.32 15.17
C THR A 381 -1.24 -0.34 15.72
N LEU A 382 -2.41 0.28 15.54
CA LEU A 382 -3.70 -0.28 15.95
C LEU A 382 -4.02 -1.59 15.22
N LEU A 383 -3.79 -1.63 13.91
CA LEU A 383 -3.98 -2.84 13.11
C LEU A 383 -2.97 -3.94 13.46
N SER A 384 -1.69 -3.57 13.65
CA SER A 384 -0.66 -4.53 14.07
C SER A 384 -1.01 -5.13 15.43
N HIS A 385 -1.47 -4.30 16.37
CA HIS A 385 -1.93 -4.77 17.66
C HIS A 385 -3.13 -5.72 17.52
N LEU A 386 -4.14 -5.36 16.72
CA LEU A 386 -5.30 -6.22 16.46
C LEU A 386 -4.93 -7.59 15.86
N LEU A 387 -3.93 -7.62 14.98
CA LEU A 387 -3.40 -8.86 14.40
C LEU A 387 -2.50 -9.64 15.37
N SER A 388 -1.87 -8.94 16.33
CA SER A 388 -0.97 -9.52 17.34
C SER A 388 -1.71 -10.11 18.53
N LEU A 389 -2.96 -9.70 18.78
CA LEU A 389 -3.82 -10.27 19.82
C LEU A 389 -4.09 -11.76 19.54
N PRO A 390 -4.08 -12.64 20.57
CA PRO A 390 -4.36 -14.07 20.39
C PRO A 390 -5.68 -14.31 19.65
N ARG A 391 -5.69 -15.25 18.72
CA ARG A 391 -6.94 -15.70 18.09
C ARG A 391 -7.78 -16.41 19.15
N LEU A 392 -9.05 -16.08 19.24
CA LEU A 392 -9.94 -16.64 20.26
C LEU A 392 -10.40 -18.08 19.93
N ARG A 393 -10.08 -18.57 18.73
CA ARG A 393 -10.10 -19.99 18.40
C ARG A 393 -8.78 -20.62 18.85
N VAL A 394 -8.77 -21.23 20.04
CA VAL A 394 -7.57 -21.88 20.59
C VAL A 394 -7.75 -23.40 20.61
N HIS A 395 -6.72 -24.06 20.06
CA HIS A 395 -6.36 -25.48 20.15
C HIS A 395 -7.23 -26.55 19.45
N PRO A 396 -6.63 -27.42 18.61
CA PRO A 396 -7.22 -28.68 18.19
C PRO A 396 -7.51 -29.63 19.37
N ASP A 397 -6.88 -29.40 20.51
CA ASP A 397 -6.92 -30.26 21.71
C ASP A 397 -7.95 -29.82 22.75
N THR A 398 -8.69 -28.74 22.50
CA THR A 398 -9.85 -28.36 23.32
C THR A 398 -11.11 -28.71 22.55
N ASP A 399 -11.82 -29.75 23.00
CA ASP A 399 -13.17 -30.16 22.62
C ASP A 399 -14.25 -29.08 22.94
N ALA A 400 -13.95 -27.79 22.76
CA ALA A 400 -14.91 -26.71 22.94
C ALA A 400 -15.72 -26.56 21.65
N THR A 401 -16.65 -27.48 21.43
CA THR A 401 -17.62 -27.43 20.32
C THR A 401 -18.55 -26.22 20.38
N ASN A 402 -18.53 -25.40 21.45
CA ASN A 402 -19.28 -24.16 21.58
C ASN A 402 -18.42 -23.05 22.22
N LEU A 403 -17.93 -22.10 21.41
CA LEU A 403 -17.34 -20.86 21.90
C LEU A 403 -18.44 -19.94 22.47
N PRO A 404 -18.14 -19.14 23.52
CA PRO A 404 -19.11 -18.18 24.05
C PRO A 404 -19.43 -17.09 23.00
N TYR A 405 -20.66 -16.56 23.04
CA TYR A 405 -21.11 -15.49 22.13
C TYR A 405 -20.10 -14.34 22.05
N SER A 406 -19.57 -13.89 23.19
CA SER A 406 -18.57 -12.81 23.28
C SER A 406 -17.30 -13.09 22.47
N ALA A 407 -16.83 -14.34 22.43
CA ALA A 407 -15.66 -14.72 21.63
C ALA A 407 -16.00 -14.73 20.13
N LEU A 408 -17.15 -15.29 19.76
CA LEU A 408 -17.62 -15.37 18.37
C LEU A 408 -17.80 -13.96 17.78
N VAL A 409 -18.55 -13.09 18.46
CA VAL A 409 -18.80 -11.72 18.01
C VAL A 409 -17.50 -10.91 17.96
N SER A 410 -16.57 -11.13 18.90
CA SER A 410 -15.29 -10.43 18.91
C SER A 410 -14.40 -10.82 17.73
N GLU A 411 -14.36 -12.09 17.34
CA GLU A 411 -13.63 -12.51 16.14
C GLU A 411 -14.30 -11.99 14.86
N SER A 412 -15.63 -12.00 14.78
CA SER A 412 -16.35 -11.38 13.65
C SER A 412 -16.03 -9.89 13.52
N VAL A 413 -16.02 -9.15 14.64
CA VAL A 413 -15.63 -7.73 14.68
C VAL A 413 -14.17 -7.53 14.30
N ARG A 414 -13.25 -8.40 14.73
CA ARG A 414 -11.84 -8.35 14.35
C ARG A 414 -11.69 -8.43 12.83
N PHE A 415 -12.25 -9.45 12.20
CA PHE A 415 -12.13 -9.63 10.74
C PHE A 415 -12.86 -8.53 9.97
N ALA A 416 -14.05 -8.11 10.42
CA ALA A 416 -14.75 -6.97 9.83
C ALA A 416 -13.93 -5.69 9.92
N THR A 417 -13.25 -5.42 11.04
CA THR A 417 -12.40 -4.24 11.20
C THR A 417 -11.21 -4.26 10.24
N LEU A 418 -10.54 -5.42 10.11
CA LEU A 418 -9.44 -5.59 9.16
C LEU A 418 -9.91 -5.39 7.72
N LEU A 419 -11.03 -5.99 7.34
CA LEU A 419 -11.64 -5.84 6.02
C LEU A 419 -12.07 -4.39 5.75
N HIS A 420 -12.69 -3.72 6.72
CA HIS A 420 -13.09 -2.33 6.60
C HIS A 420 -11.89 -1.44 6.24
N VAL A 421 -10.74 -1.68 6.88
CA VAL A 421 -9.54 -0.88 6.63
C VAL A 421 -8.80 -1.32 5.36
N PHE A 422 -8.74 -2.61 5.04
CA PHE A 422 -7.97 -3.12 3.90
C PHE A 422 -8.69 -3.06 2.55
N THR A 423 -10.01 -3.26 2.52
CA THR A 423 -10.78 -3.33 1.27
C THR A 423 -10.67 -2.09 0.38
N PRO A 424 -10.65 -0.84 0.89
CA PRO A 424 -10.44 0.33 0.04
C PRO A 424 -9.12 0.33 -0.75
N TRP A 425 -8.16 -0.53 -0.37
CA TRP A 425 -6.82 -0.62 -0.97
C TRP A 425 -6.63 -1.86 -1.84
N ARG A 426 -7.72 -2.60 -2.10
CA ARG A 426 -7.70 -3.73 -3.05
C ARG A 426 -7.13 -3.28 -4.40
N GLY A 427 -6.17 -4.04 -4.94
CA GLY A 427 -5.53 -3.74 -6.21
C GLY A 427 -4.49 -2.61 -6.17
N LEU A 428 -4.20 -2.04 -5.00
CA LEU A 428 -3.13 -1.07 -4.82
C LEU A 428 -1.84 -1.73 -4.32
N PRO A 429 -0.67 -1.30 -4.79
CA PRO A 429 0.60 -1.91 -4.42
C PRO A 429 1.04 -1.61 -2.97
N PRO A 430 1.58 -2.61 -2.23
CA PRO A 430 1.53 -4.05 -2.52
C PRO A 430 0.10 -4.61 -2.43
N ASP A 431 -0.30 -5.43 -3.41
CA ASP A 431 -1.70 -5.83 -3.59
C ASP A 431 -2.25 -6.74 -2.49
N GLY A 432 -3.03 -6.15 -1.58
CA GLY A 432 -3.69 -6.87 -0.49
C GLY A 432 -4.82 -7.82 -0.90
N THR A 433 -5.16 -7.96 -2.19
CA THR A 433 -6.35 -8.73 -2.65
C THR A 433 -6.42 -10.14 -2.07
N LEU A 434 -5.32 -10.89 -2.08
CA LEU A 434 -5.29 -12.26 -1.54
C LEU A 434 -5.56 -12.30 -0.03
N THR A 435 -4.99 -11.35 0.71
CA THR A 435 -5.24 -11.20 2.14
C THR A 435 -6.68 -10.80 2.42
N ILE A 436 -7.26 -9.87 1.65
CA ILE A 436 -8.66 -9.47 1.81
C ILE A 436 -9.58 -10.68 1.59
N ASN A 437 -9.30 -11.50 0.57
CA ASN A 437 -10.09 -12.72 0.31
C ASN A 437 -9.92 -13.74 1.46
N HIS A 438 -8.69 -13.93 1.95
CA HIS A 438 -8.44 -14.78 3.12
C HIS A 438 -9.25 -14.31 4.34
N LEU A 439 -9.19 -13.02 4.67
CA LEU A 439 -9.92 -12.42 5.78
C LEU A 439 -11.44 -12.50 5.59
N LEU A 440 -11.95 -12.38 4.37
CA LEU A 440 -13.36 -12.55 4.03
C LEU A 440 -13.84 -13.97 4.36
N HIS A 441 -13.08 -14.99 3.98
CA HIS A 441 -13.43 -16.39 4.30
C HIS A 441 -13.36 -16.67 5.81
N GLN A 442 -12.38 -16.09 6.51
CA GLN A 442 -12.32 -16.16 7.98
C GLN A 442 -13.56 -15.49 8.61
N LEU A 443 -13.97 -14.31 8.12
CA LEU A 443 -15.17 -13.63 8.57
C LEU A 443 -16.42 -14.49 8.34
N MET A 444 -16.59 -15.06 7.14
CA MET A 444 -17.73 -15.93 6.83
C MET A 444 -17.81 -17.14 7.77
N THR A 445 -16.67 -17.73 8.10
CA THR A 445 -16.63 -18.86 9.03
C THR A 445 -17.00 -18.41 10.44
N ALA A 446 -16.49 -17.27 10.91
CA ALA A 446 -16.86 -16.71 12.21
C ALA A 446 -18.35 -16.33 12.28
N LEU A 447 -18.90 -15.76 11.20
CA LEU A 447 -20.31 -15.39 11.11
C LEU A 447 -21.24 -16.61 11.11
N LYS A 448 -20.88 -17.70 10.43
CA LYS A 448 -21.67 -18.94 10.46
C LYS A 448 -21.78 -19.51 11.88
N ASP A 449 -20.67 -19.50 12.63
CA ASP A 449 -20.67 -19.91 14.05
C ASP A 449 -21.46 -18.92 14.92
N LEU A 450 -21.37 -17.61 14.64
CA LEU A 450 -22.12 -16.60 15.38
C LEU A 450 -23.63 -16.74 15.15
N LEU A 451 -24.06 -16.95 13.90
CA LEU A 451 -25.47 -17.10 13.51
C LEU A 451 -26.10 -18.38 14.08
N SER A 452 -25.33 -19.44 14.31
CA SER A 452 -25.85 -20.65 14.95
C SER A 452 -26.08 -20.48 16.46
N SER A 453 -25.58 -19.39 17.06
CA SER A 453 -25.83 -19.06 18.47
C SER A 453 -27.26 -18.56 18.68
N ILE A 454 -27.98 -19.14 19.65
CA ILE A 454 -29.35 -18.75 20.05
C ILE A 454 -29.44 -17.28 20.49
N THR A 455 -28.32 -16.68 20.91
CA THR A 455 -28.27 -15.27 21.34
C THR A 455 -28.15 -14.29 20.15
N SER A 456 -27.85 -14.80 18.95
CA SER A 456 -27.70 -13.98 17.76
C SER A 456 -29.03 -13.36 17.36
N LYS A 457 -29.04 -12.03 17.22
CA LYS A 457 -30.18 -11.24 16.74
C LYS A 457 -29.68 -10.15 15.80
N SER A 458 -30.53 -9.76 14.85
CA SER A 458 -30.29 -8.59 14.01
C SER A 458 -30.04 -7.36 14.88
N SER A 459 -28.90 -6.72 14.64
CA SER A 459 -28.42 -5.58 15.43
C SER A 459 -27.60 -4.65 14.54
N THR A 460 -27.42 -3.41 14.98
CA THR A 460 -26.59 -2.42 14.26
C THR A 460 -25.16 -2.93 14.05
N LEU A 461 -24.60 -3.64 15.03
CA LEU A 461 -23.25 -4.20 14.92
C LEU A 461 -23.20 -5.30 13.86
N LEU A 462 -24.14 -6.25 13.91
CA LEU A 462 -24.17 -7.34 12.94
C LEU A 462 -24.42 -6.81 11.53
N LEU A 463 -25.27 -5.79 11.39
CA LEU A 463 -25.53 -5.13 10.13
C LEU A 463 -24.25 -4.50 9.55
N TRP A 464 -23.45 -3.82 10.39
CA TRP A 464 -22.15 -3.28 9.96
C TRP A 464 -21.18 -4.38 9.55
N ILE A 465 -21.09 -5.49 10.31
CA ILE A 465 -20.22 -6.63 9.98
C ILE A 465 -20.58 -7.22 8.61
N PHE A 466 -21.87 -7.47 8.36
CA PHE A 466 -22.35 -7.98 7.08
C PHE A 466 -22.17 -6.98 5.94
N ALA A 467 -22.37 -5.68 6.19
CA ALA A 467 -22.15 -4.64 5.19
C ALA A 467 -20.68 -4.58 4.75
N VAL A 468 -19.74 -4.60 5.70
CA VAL A 468 -18.30 -4.63 5.41
C VAL A 468 -17.90 -5.90 4.66
N GLY A 469 -18.39 -7.07 5.11
CA GLY A 469 -18.16 -8.34 4.42
C GLY A 469 -18.72 -8.33 2.99
N GLY A 470 -19.94 -7.81 2.82
CA GLY A 470 -20.58 -7.60 1.54
C GLY A 470 -19.72 -6.74 0.61
N VAL A 471 -19.34 -5.53 1.03
CA VAL A 471 -18.45 -4.63 0.27
C VAL A 471 -17.13 -5.31 -0.10
N SER A 472 -16.54 -6.05 0.83
CA SER A 472 -15.30 -6.79 0.60
C SER A 472 -15.49 -7.98 -0.36
N ALA A 473 -16.69 -8.53 -0.45
CA ALA A 473 -17.05 -9.58 -1.41
C ALA A 473 -17.38 -9.05 -2.81
N ALA A 474 -17.21 -7.75 -3.10
CA ALA A 474 -17.45 -7.20 -4.44
C ALA A 474 -16.71 -8.02 -5.52
N GLN A 475 -17.45 -8.40 -6.57
CA GLN A 475 -16.98 -9.25 -7.68
C GLN A 475 -16.63 -10.71 -7.32
N LEU A 476 -16.98 -11.16 -6.11
CA LEU A 476 -16.83 -12.55 -5.68
C LEU A 476 -18.20 -13.25 -5.59
N PRO A 477 -18.29 -14.57 -5.80
CA PRO A 477 -19.53 -15.33 -5.65
C PRO A 477 -20.16 -15.21 -4.25
N GLU A 478 -19.32 -15.05 -3.22
CA GLU A 478 -19.72 -14.87 -1.82
C GLU A 478 -20.58 -13.61 -1.61
N ARG A 479 -20.56 -12.64 -2.54
CA ARG A 479 -21.38 -11.43 -2.50
C ARG A 479 -22.86 -11.74 -2.27
N THR A 480 -23.39 -12.75 -2.96
CA THR A 480 -24.80 -13.17 -2.84
C THR A 480 -25.15 -13.63 -1.44
N TRP A 481 -24.21 -14.27 -0.73
CA TRP A 481 -24.42 -14.72 0.65
C TRP A 481 -24.60 -13.53 1.59
N PHE A 482 -23.75 -12.50 1.48
CA PHE A 482 -23.89 -11.27 2.27
C PHE A 482 -25.16 -10.48 1.91
N VAL A 483 -25.46 -10.32 0.63
CA VAL A 483 -26.66 -9.59 0.15
C VAL A 483 -27.94 -10.24 0.67
N SER A 484 -28.03 -11.58 0.66
CA SER A 484 -29.23 -12.30 1.13
C SER A 484 -29.45 -12.11 2.64
N HIS A 485 -28.41 -12.24 3.47
CA HIS A 485 -28.53 -12.01 4.92
C HIS A 485 -28.86 -10.54 5.23
N LEU A 486 -28.27 -9.59 4.48
CA LEU A 486 -28.59 -8.17 4.64
C LEU A 486 -30.04 -7.86 4.27
N ALA A 487 -30.61 -8.53 3.26
CA ALA A 487 -32.02 -8.37 2.90
C ALA A 487 -32.94 -8.75 4.07
N GLU A 488 -32.75 -9.93 4.66
CA GLU A 488 -33.49 -10.41 5.84
C GLU A 488 -33.30 -9.48 7.04
N MET A 489 -32.05 -9.15 7.39
CA MET A 489 -31.74 -8.29 8.55
C MET A 489 -32.34 -6.89 8.42
N THR A 490 -32.31 -6.30 7.22
CA THR A 490 -32.83 -4.94 7.01
C THR A 490 -34.35 -4.91 7.05
N GLU A 491 -35.02 -6.01 6.69
CA GLU A 491 -36.46 -6.19 6.88
C GLU A 491 -36.82 -6.34 8.37
N GLU A 492 -36.15 -7.22 9.10
CA GLU A 492 -36.34 -7.40 10.56
C GLU A 492 -36.12 -6.11 11.35
N MET A 493 -35.15 -5.29 10.92
CA MET A 493 -34.82 -4.01 11.54
C MET A 493 -35.68 -2.84 11.04
N ASN A 494 -36.63 -3.07 10.11
CA ASN A 494 -37.47 -2.04 9.48
C ASN A 494 -36.67 -0.91 8.80
N ILE A 495 -35.54 -1.26 8.17
CA ILE A 495 -34.71 -0.31 7.41
C ILE A 495 -35.28 -0.18 6.00
N ALA A 496 -35.92 0.96 5.74
CA ALA A 496 -36.64 1.21 4.48
C ALA A 496 -35.81 1.92 3.40
N GLY A 497 -34.62 2.44 3.73
CA GLY A 497 -33.87 3.28 2.79
C GLY A 497 -32.40 3.46 3.13
N TRP A 498 -31.67 4.04 2.17
CA TRP A 498 -30.22 4.26 2.27
C TRP A 498 -29.82 5.10 3.48
N GLU A 499 -30.51 6.19 3.77
CA GLU A 499 -30.17 7.06 4.91
C GLU A 499 -30.35 6.34 6.25
N ALA A 500 -31.35 5.46 6.36
CA ALA A 500 -31.54 4.62 7.54
C ALA A 500 -30.43 3.55 7.64
N MET A 501 -30.07 2.90 6.53
CA MET A 501 -28.92 1.97 6.50
C MET A 501 -27.63 2.68 6.92
N LYS A 502 -27.37 3.86 6.36
CA LYS A 502 -26.21 4.71 6.68
C LYS A 502 -26.17 5.09 8.15
N SER A 503 -27.29 5.50 8.74
CA SER A 503 -27.37 5.87 10.17
C SER A 503 -27.03 4.71 11.11
N HIS A 504 -27.18 3.46 10.68
CA HIS A 504 -26.70 2.29 11.42
C HIS A 504 -25.21 2.03 11.21
N VAL A 505 -24.75 1.88 9.97
CA VAL A 505 -23.35 1.48 9.69
C VAL A 505 -22.33 2.55 10.10
N CYS A 506 -22.73 3.82 10.15
CA CYS A 506 -21.88 4.91 10.63
C CYS A 506 -21.53 4.84 12.12
N ARG A 507 -22.25 4.03 12.92
CA ARG A 507 -22.08 3.96 14.38
C ARG A 507 -20.89 3.09 14.82
N VAL A 508 -20.20 2.42 13.89
CA VAL A 508 -19.07 1.52 14.21
C VAL A 508 -17.75 2.06 13.65
N ILE A 509 -17.46 1.93 12.36
CA ILE A 509 -16.35 2.62 11.71
C ILE A 509 -16.87 3.10 10.37
N TRP A 510 -16.65 4.38 10.09
CA TRP A 510 -17.10 5.01 8.85
C TRP A 510 -16.19 6.15 8.44
N HIS A 511 -15.85 6.15 7.16
CA HIS A 511 -15.15 7.25 6.52
C HIS A 511 -15.89 7.64 5.24
N GLU A 512 -16.51 8.83 5.22
CA GLU A 512 -17.45 9.26 4.18
C GLU A 512 -16.94 9.00 2.76
N ARG A 513 -15.73 9.47 2.43
CA ARG A 513 -15.17 9.33 1.07
C ARG A 513 -14.83 7.90 0.65
N LEU A 514 -14.57 7.01 1.62
CA LEU A 514 -14.13 5.64 1.33
C LEU A 514 -15.32 4.66 1.36
N CYS A 515 -16.28 4.92 2.23
CA CYS A 515 -17.38 3.99 2.51
C CYS A 515 -18.62 4.28 1.69
N GLU A 516 -18.98 5.55 1.44
CA GLU A 516 -20.30 5.90 0.93
C GLU A 516 -20.64 5.21 -0.41
N ASN A 517 -19.78 5.34 -1.42
CA ASN A 517 -20.05 4.80 -2.74
C ASN A 517 -20.20 3.27 -2.74
N SER A 518 -19.28 2.56 -2.08
CA SER A 518 -19.25 1.09 -2.06
C SER A 518 -20.44 0.51 -1.29
N HIS A 519 -20.82 1.12 -0.17
CA HIS A 519 -21.96 0.69 0.63
C HIS A 519 -23.29 1.05 -0.03
N ARG A 520 -23.36 2.17 -0.78
CA ARG A 520 -24.56 2.54 -1.54
C ARG A 520 -24.82 1.58 -2.70
N ILE A 521 -23.77 1.10 -3.37
CA ILE A 521 -23.88 0.04 -4.38
C ILE A 521 -24.43 -1.24 -3.73
N LEU A 522 -23.87 -1.65 -2.58
CA LEU A 522 -24.37 -2.80 -1.82
C LEU A 522 -25.85 -2.65 -1.44
N TRP A 523 -26.27 -1.47 -0.97
CA TRP A 523 -27.66 -1.20 -0.63
C TRP A 523 -28.61 -1.37 -1.83
N GLY A 524 -28.18 -0.95 -3.03
CA GLY A 524 -28.93 -1.17 -4.26
C GLY A 524 -29.19 -2.66 -4.54
N GLU A 525 -28.17 -3.51 -4.36
CA GLU A 525 -28.28 -4.96 -4.50
C GLU A 525 -29.20 -5.58 -3.42
N VAL A 526 -29.10 -5.12 -2.18
CA VAL A 526 -29.98 -5.56 -1.07
C VAL A 526 -31.44 -5.22 -1.37
N THR A 527 -31.71 -4.01 -1.86
CA THR A 527 -33.07 -3.57 -2.21
C THR A 527 -33.64 -4.41 -3.37
N ALA A 528 -32.82 -4.68 -4.39
CA ALA A 528 -33.21 -5.55 -5.49
C ALA A 528 -33.51 -6.97 -5.01
N LYS A 529 -32.70 -7.51 -4.09
CA LYS A 529 -32.92 -8.85 -3.54
C LYS A 529 -34.20 -8.95 -2.71
N ARG A 530 -34.52 -7.93 -1.91
CA ARG A 530 -35.79 -7.88 -1.16
C ARG A 530 -36.99 -7.96 -2.10
N LYS A 531 -36.99 -7.15 -3.15
CA LYS A 531 -38.05 -7.17 -4.17
C LYS A 531 -38.19 -8.54 -4.84
N GLU A 532 -37.06 -9.18 -5.19
CA GLU A 532 -37.05 -10.54 -5.77
C GLU A 532 -37.73 -11.56 -4.84
N LEU A 533 -37.47 -11.48 -3.54
CA LEU A 533 -38.06 -12.38 -2.53
C LEU A 533 -39.57 -12.11 -2.32
N GLU A 534 -39.97 -10.83 -2.27
CA GLU A 534 -41.37 -10.41 -2.19
C GLU A 534 -42.18 -10.87 -3.42
N ASP A 535 -41.66 -10.63 -4.62
CA ASP A 535 -42.27 -11.05 -5.89
C ASP A 535 -42.36 -12.58 -6.00
N GLY A 536 -41.36 -13.31 -5.49
CA GLY A 536 -41.33 -14.77 -5.46
C GLY A 536 -42.38 -15.40 -4.54
N MET A 537 -42.66 -14.80 -3.38
CA MET A 537 -43.73 -15.23 -2.48
C MET A 537 -45.14 -15.00 -3.08
N GLY A 538 -45.28 -14.05 -4.01
CA GLY A 538 -46.54 -13.77 -4.71
C GLY A 538 -46.96 -14.81 -5.76
N VAL A 539 -46.09 -15.78 -6.09
CA VAL A 539 -46.33 -16.79 -7.14
C VAL A 539 -46.78 -18.14 -6.58
N GLU A 540 -46.69 -18.38 -5.26
CA GLU A 540 -47.15 -19.64 -4.62
C GLU A 540 -48.63 -19.64 -4.19
N SER A 541 -49.38 -18.57 -4.46
CA SER A 541 -50.82 -18.51 -4.22
C SER A 541 -51.62 -18.63 -5.51
N TYR A 542 -51.59 -19.81 -6.14
CA TYR A 542 -52.62 -20.27 -7.10
C TYR A 542 -52.85 -21.78 -7.01
#